data_AF-A0A356X2B4-F1
#
_entry.id   AF-A0A356X2B4-F1
#
_cell.length_a   1.000
_cell.length_b   1.000
_cell.length_c   1.000
_cell.angle_alpha   90.00
_cell.angle_beta   90.00
_cell.angle_gamma   90.00
#
_symmetry.space_group_name_H-M   'P 1'
#
loop_
_entity.id
_entity.type
_entity.pdbx_description
1 polymer ?
#
loop_
_entity_poly.entity_id
_entity_poly.type
_entity_poly.pdbx_seq_one_letter_code
_entity_poly.pdbx_strand_id
1 'polypeptide(L)' 'IMVKDNGIGIPKESAQKIFNSRTWTREGTKNEKGSGFGLSLSKEFTEKMGGKIWFESEEG' A
#
# COMPACT_ATOMS: atom_id res chain seq x y z
N ILE A 1 -10.49 -12.30 -0.99
CA ILE A 1 -10.04 -11.53 -2.17
C ILE A 1 -8.53 -11.41 -2.06
N MET A 2 -7.79 -11.63 -3.15
CA MET A 2 -6.32 -11.53 -3.18
C MET A 2 -5.89 -10.80 -4.45
N VAL A 3 -4.86 -9.96 -4.33
CA VAL A 3 -4.23 -9.25 -5.43
C VAL A 3 -2.74 -9.57 -5.39
N LYS A 4 -2.14 -9.85 -6.55
CA LYS A 4 -0.70 -10.10 -6.70
C LYS A 4 -0.19 -9.34 -7.93
N ASP A 5 0.98 -8.75 -7.79
CA ASP A 5 1.73 -8.13 -8.89
C ASP A 5 3.16 -8.66 -8.95
N ASN A 6 3.88 -8.31 -10.01
CA ASN A 6 5.30 -8.65 -10.24
C ASN A 6 6.18 -7.38 -10.23
N GLY A 7 5.80 -6.37 -9.45
CA GLY A 7 6.57 -5.15 -9.29
C GLY A 7 7.84 -5.36 -8.47
N ILE A 8 8.50 -4.26 -8.13
CA ILE A 8 9.75 -4.23 -7.36
C ILE A 8 9.61 -4.66 -5.89
N GLY A 9 8.39 -4.91 -5.43
CA GLY A 9 8.09 -5.20 -4.03
C GLY A 9 8.13 -3.97 -3.11
N ILE A 10 8.01 -4.23 -1.81
CA ILE A 10 7.94 -3.22 -0.76
C ILE A 10 9.14 -3.38 0.17
N PRO A 11 10.00 -2.35 0.31
CA PRO A 11 11.10 -2.37 1.27
C PRO A 11 10.60 -2.57 2.71
N LYS A 12 11.35 -3.32 3.52
CA LYS A 12 10.98 -3.63 4.92
C LYS A 12 10.74 -2.37 5.77
N GLU A 13 11.51 -1.32 5.53
CA GLU A 13 11.37 -0.03 6.21
C GLU A 13 10.07 0.72 5.85
N SER A 14 9.51 0.45 4.67
CA SER A 14 8.26 1.03 4.19
C SER A 14 7.04 0.20 4.59
N ALA A 15 7.23 -1.08 4.91
CA ALA A 15 6.17 -2.01 5.29
C ALA A 15 5.27 -1.49 6.44
N GLN A 16 5.86 -0.87 7.46
CA GLN A 16 5.10 -0.30 8.59
C GLN A 16 4.29 0.96 8.22
N LYS A 17 4.63 1.60 7.10
CA LYS A 17 4.07 2.90 6.70
C LYS A 17 3.00 2.78 5.62
N ILE A 18 2.87 1.62 4.98
CA ILE A 18 2.06 1.46 3.77
C ILE A 18 0.56 1.75 3.96
N PHE A 19 0.04 1.51 5.17
CA PHE A 19 -1.34 1.82 5.54
C PHE A 19 -1.49 3.14 6.31
N ASN A 20 -0.40 3.88 6.56
CA ASN A 20 -0.45 5.14 7.30
C ASN A 20 -0.86 6.29 6.38
N SER A 21 -1.76 7.14 6.87
CA SER A 21 -2.62 7.96 6.03
C SER A 21 -2.04 9.29 5.51
N ARG A 22 -0.72 9.58 5.62
CA ARG A 22 -0.32 10.99 5.45
C ARG A 22 0.99 11.43 4.80
N THR A 23 1.97 10.60 4.44
CA THR A 23 3.24 11.21 3.97
C THR A 23 4.13 10.43 3.00
N TRP A 24 3.85 9.17 2.65
CA TRP A 24 4.79 8.39 1.85
C TRP A 24 4.21 7.97 0.50
N THR A 25 4.83 8.49 -0.57
CA THR A 25 4.56 8.10 -1.95
C THR A 25 5.88 7.96 -2.69
N ARG A 26 5.89 7.10 -3.70
CA ARG A 26 6.95 7.07 -4.70
C ARG A 26 6.37 7.56 -6.01
N GLU A 27 7.26 7.98 -6.91
CA GLU A 27 6.89 8.17 -8.30
C GLU A 27 6.44 6.82 -8.87
N GLY A 28 5.30 6.84 -9.56
CA GLY A 28 4.80 5.65 -10.23
C GLY A 28 5.54 5.37 -11.54
N THR A 29 5.07 4.34 -12.26
CA THR A 29 5.77 3.79 -13.44
C THR A 29 5.96 4.80 -14.57
N LYS A 30 5.14 5.85 -14.63
CA LYS A 30 5.21 6.95 -15.61
C LYS A 30 5.56 8.29 -14.95
N ASN A 31 6.30 8.26 -13.85
CA ASN A 31 6.65 9.43 -13.03
C ASN A 31 5.43 10.20 -12.49
N GLU A 32 4.31 9.51 -12.30
CA GLU A 32 3.13 10.09 -11.67
C GLU A 32 3.36 10.30 -10.17
N LYS A 33 2.92 11.45 -9.68
CA LYS A 33 2.94 11.75 -8.25
C LYS A 33 1.72 11.13 -7.58
N GLY A 34 1.94 10.15 -6.70
CA GLY A 34 0.89 9.61 -5.85
C GLY A 34 0.43 10.60 -4.79
N SER A 35 -0.85 10.53 -4.39
CA SER A 35 -1.40 11.26 -3.25
C SER A 35 -1.20 10.56 -1.91
N GLY A 36 -0.92 9.24 -1.93
CA GLY A 36 -0.67 8.43 -0.74
C GLY A 36 -1.92 7.99 0.02
N PHE A 37 -3.12 8.31 -0.48
CA PHE A 37 -4.38 7.98 0.21
C PHE A 37 -4.95 6.60 -0.12
N GLY A 38 -4.51 5.96 -1.21
CA GLY A 38 -5.14 4.73 -1.73
C GLY A 38 -5.24 3.62 -0.69
N LEU A 39 -4.09 3.17 -0.16
CA LEU A 39 -4.04 2.04 0.77
C LEU A 39 -4.59 2.38 2.15
N SER A 40 -4.45 3.63 2.62
CA SER A 40 -5.06 4.05 3.87
C SER A 40 -6.59 4.03 3.81
N LEU A 41 -7.18 4.48 2.69
CA LEU A 41 -8.63 4.42 2.47
C LEU A 41 -9.11 2.98 2.36
N SER A 42 -8.40 2.13 1.60
CA SER A 42 -8.74 0.69 1.50
C SER A 42 -8.75 0.02 2.87
N LYS A 43 -7.78 0.32 3.74
CA LYS A 43 -7.76 -0.19 5.11
C LYS A 43 -8.94 0.32 5.92
N GLU A 44 -9.18 1.63 5.94
CA GLU A 44 -10.27 2.23 6.70
C GLU A 44 -11.64 1.64 6.32
N PHE A 45 -11.93 1.52 5.01
CA PHE A 45 -13.19 0.92 4.56
C PHE A 45 -13.28 -0.57 4.89
N THR A 46 -12.19 -1.34 4.72
CA THR A 46 -12.17 -2.77 5.04
C THR A 46 -12.44 -2.99 6.53
N GLU A 47 -11.80 -2.22 7.41
CA GLU A 47 -11.99 -2.32 8.86
C GLU A 47 -13.38 -1.86 9.29
N LYS A 48 -13.92 -0.77 8.69
CA LYS A 48 -15.31 -0.33 8.92
C LYS A 48 -16.35 -1.38 8.52
N MET A 49 -16.03 -2.21 7.54
CA MET A 49 -16.86 -3.34 7.11
C MET A 49 -16.65 -4.61 7.98
N GLY A 50 -15.84 -4.55 9.03
CA GLY A 50 -15.51 -5.70 9.88
C GLY A 50 -14.54 -6.70 9.24
N GLY A 51 -13.90 -6.31 8.13
CA GLY A 51 -12.90 -7.11 7.43
C GLY A 51 -11.49 -6.87 7.95
N LYS A 52 -10.54 -7.58 7.37
CA LYS A 52 -9.10 -7.42 7.61
C LYS A 52 -8.38 -7.30 6.27
N ILE A 53 -7.39 -6.40 6.20
CA ILE A 53 -6.46 -6.27 5.09
C ILE A 53 -5.03 -6.50 5.60
N TRP A 54 -4.22 -7.17 4.80
CA TRP A 54 -2.80 -7.40 5.05
C TRP A 54 -2.09 -7.57 3.70
N PHE A 55 -0.77 -7.59 3.72
CA PHE A 55 0.04 -7.82 2.53
C PHE A 55 1.25 -8.67 2.87
N GLU A 56 1.81 -9.28 1.83
CA GLU A 56 3.09 -9.99 1.84
C GLU A 56 3.87 -9.48 0.63
N SER A 57 5.14 -9.17 0.82
CA SER A 57 6.00 -8.68 -0.24
C SER A 57 7.46 -8.98 0.08
N GLU A 58 8.20 -9.31 -0.96
CA GLU A 58 9.65 -9.43 -0.93
C GLU A 58 10.20 -8.32 -1.83
N GLU A 59 11.19 -7.59 -1.33
CA GLU A 59 11.91 -6.60 -2.12
C GLU A 59 12.79 -7.33 -3.13
N GLY A 60 12.68 -6.94 -4.41
CA GLY A 60 13.41 -7.56 -5.53
C GLY A 60 14.83 -7.05 -5.74
#